data_AF-A0AAJ3G0C0-F1
#
_entry.id   AF-A0AAJ3G0C0-F1
#
_cell.length_a   1.000
_cell.length_b   1.000
_cell.length_c   1.000
_cell.angle_alpha   90.00
_cell.angle_beta   90.00
_cell.angle_gamma   90.00
#
_symmetry.space_group_name_H-M   'P 1'
#
loop_
_entity.id
_entity.type
_entity.pdbx_description
1 polymer ?
#
loop_
_entity_poly.entity_id
_entity_poly.type
_entity_poly.pdbx_seq_one_letter_code
_entity_poly.pdbx_strand_id
1 'polypeptide(L)'
;MKKTTLLIFGLILTLSGCKSNVRDSSPNLLRDGIQFQQKKVVVDAQHAKVIMKATGNVVPVEFAIRRATDPDRRMDVQGTVVDSGRGKVFGWIAKLNETAHSATLKHFPQLEVQADPDQPFEVSGYATGESINRGYRCGPISTIFTPEKGKVYLVELQFVGGGCELNAYDITQPQERIPVVGSAQNGGFANAVPGCKSATASVNNQPVTTQFCIKSIMLQPSQYRVSVNDQTVFSGTDYERVAFVKTVKEGAVTGGCNEMIEAQAGTTQKPVAFKDLPADLVAGCHITADAEGRAQPFSKDEACDKVFYKAMMPVLGKVVPVEVARQCVVRIGGQTVFEDRFSF
;
A
#
# COMPACT_ATOMS: atom_id res chain seq x y z
N MET A 1 0.38 9.37 83.97
CA MET A 1 -0.45 9.36 82.73
C MET A 1 -0.38 10.72 82.06
N LYS A 2 0.35 10.85 80.95
CA LYS A 2 0.27 11.99 80.02
C LYS A 2 0.43 11.43 78.60
N LYS A 3 -0.61 11.57 77.80
CA LYS A 3 -0.70 11.10 76.41
C LYS A 3 0.04 12.08 75.51
N THR A 4 1.05 11.62 74.80
CA THR A 4 1.73 12.38 73.74
C THR A 4 1.03 12.05 72.43
N THR A 5 0.19 12.97 71.97
CA THR A 5 -0.52 12.90 70.69
C THR A 5 0.48 13.11 69.55
N LEU A 6 0.70 12.06 68.75
CA LEU A 6 1.49 12.11 67.53
C LEU A 6 0.71 12.91 66.46
N LEU A 7 1.12 14.14 66.21
CA LEU A 7 0.73 14.95 65.05
C LEU A 7 1.58 14.50 63.86
N ILE A 8 1.10 13.50 63.11
CA ILE A 8 1.62 13.20 61.77
C ILE A 8 0.97 14.21 60.82
N PHE A 9 1.69 15.29 60.59
CA PHE A 9 1.37 16.35 59.64
C PHE A 9 1.40 15.76 58.22
N GLY A 10 0.28 15.88 57.52
CA GLY A 10 0.05 15.30 56.20
C GLY A 10 1.04 15.80 55.15
N LEU A 11 1.84 14.89 54.62
CA LEU A 11 2.55 15.07 53.36
C LEU A 11 1.54 14.86 52.22
N ILE A 12 0.79 15.91 51.86
CA ILE A 12 -0.01 15.91 50.64
C ILE A 12 0.98 16.01 49.48
N LEU A 13 1.38 14.85 48.96
CA LEU A 13 2.05 14.74 47.67
C LEU A 13 1.04 15.13 46.59
N THR A 14 1.00 16.42 46.25
CA THR A 14 0.42 16.89 44.99
C THR A 14 1.32 16.40 43.86
N LEU A 15 1.15 15.13 43.49
CA LEU A 15 1.61 14.60 42.23
C LEU A 15 0.92 15.41 41.13
N SER A 16 1.56 16.46 40.63
CA SER A 16 1.31 16.96 39.30
C SER A 16 1.65 15.83 38.34
N GLY A 17 0.71 14.91 38.16
CA GLY A 17 0.84 13.79 37.25
C GLY A 17 1.19 14.36 35.89
N CYS A 18 2.32 13.92 35.34
CA CYS A 18 2.64 14.12 33.94
C CYS A 18 1.43 13.65 33.13
N LYS A 19 0.56 14.57 32.70
CA LYS A 19 -0.49 14.24 31.76
C LYS A 19 0.24 13.83 30.49
N SER A 20 0.21 12.54 30.19
CA SER A 20 0.68 12.04 28.90
C SER A 20 0.03 12.91 27.82
N ASN A 21 0.86 13.48 26.93
CA ASN A 21 0.39 14.29 25.80
C ASN A 21 -0.25 13.42 24.69
N VAL A 22 -0.45 12.13 24.95
CA VAL A 22 -1.06 11.16 24.04
C VAL A 22 -2.52 10.94 24.45
N ARG A 23 -3.43 11.00 23.48
CA ARG A 23 -4.82 10.54 23.64
C ARG A 23 -4.81 9.03 23.44
N ASP A 24 -5.19 8.29 24.48
CA ASP A 24 -5.03 6.84 24.52
C ASP A 24 -6.27 6.15 25.10
N SER A 25 -6.99 5.49 24.20
CA SER A 25 -8.17 4.66 24.47
C SER A 25 -7.85 3.17 24.39
N SER A 26 -6.57 2.80 24.35
CA SER A 26 -6.15 1.40 24.32
C SER A 26 -6.49 0.68 25.63
N PRO A 27 -6.81 -0.62 25.56
CA PRO A 27 -7.08 -1.40 26.76
C PRO A 27 -5.85 -1.50 27.66
N ASN A 28 -6.03 -1.28 28.96
CA ASN A 28 -4.94 -1.45 29.93
C ASN A 28 -5.38 -2.18 31.20
N LEU A 29 -4.42 -2.69 31.97
CA LEU A 29 -4.71 -3.52 33.15
C LEU A 29 -5.55 -2.79 34.21
N LEU A 30 -5.32 -1.49 34.40
CA LEU A 30 -5.99 -0.70 35.44
C LEU A 30 -7.45 -0.40 35.09
N ARG A 31 -7.76 -0.15 33.81
CA ARG A 31 -9.11 0.18 33.34
C ARG A 31 -9.91 -1.05 32.95
N ASP A 32 -9.26 -2.06 32.37
CA ASP A 32 -9.92 -3.16 31.65
C ASP A 32 -9.63 -4.55 32.23
N GLY A 33 -8.77 -4.66 33.24
CA GLY A 33 -8.40 -5.96 33.85
C GLY A 33 -7.69 -6.90 32.87
N ILE A 34 -7.82 -8.22 33.05
CA ILE A 34 -7.30 -9.24 32.11
C ILE A 34 -8.32 -9.45 30.99
N GLN A 35 -7.88 -9.44 29.73
CA GLN A 35 -8.76 -9.65 28.57
C GLN A 35 -8.12 -10.66 27.63
N PHE A 36 -8.85 -11.73 27.34
CA PHE A 36 -8.40 -12.80 26.44
C PHE A 36 -8.80 -12.56 24.98
N GLN A 37 -9.73 -11.64 24.75
CA GLN A 37 -10.22 -11.25 23.43
C GLN A 37 -10.49 -9.75 23.42
N GLN A 38 -10.31 -9.13 22.26
CA GLN A 38 -10.68 -7.74 22.08
C GLN A 38 -12.21 -7.58 22.12
N LYS A 39 -12.70 -6.47 22.67
CA LYS A 39 -14.11 -6.09 22.60
C LYS A 39 -14.50 -5.90 21.14
N LYS A 40 -15.40 -6.75 20.63
CA LYS A 40 -15.90 -6.67 19.27
C LYS A 40 -16.88 -5.51 19.12
N VAL A 41 -16.85 -4.89 17.95
CA VAL A 41 -17.81 -3.85 17.59
C VAL A 41 -18.95 -4.50 16.83
N VAL A 42 -20.17 -4.32 17.34
CA VAL A 42 -21.39 -4.68 16.62
C VAL A 42 -21.61 -3.62 15.55
N VAL A 43 -21.76 -4.07 14.30
CA VAL A 43 -22.19 -3.22 13.20
C VAL A 43 -23.68 -3.00 13.39
N ASP A 44 -24.07 -1.82 13.86
CA ASP A 44 -25.45 -1.41 13.76
C ASP A 44 -25.69 -0.77 12.37
N ALA A 45 -26.96 -0.60 12.00
CA ALA A 45 -27.29 -0.02 10.71
C ALA A 45 -26.89 1.45 10.58
N GLN A 46 -26.42 2.12 11.63
CA GLN A 46 -26.12 3.56 11.66
C GLN A 46 -24.63 3.88 11.53
N HIS A 47 -23.74 2.95 11.88
CA HIS A 47 -22.30 3.15 11.86
C HIS A 47 -21.60 2.20 10.89
N ALA A 48 -20.38 2.56 10.50
CA ALA A 48 -19.45 1.63 9.85
C ALA A 48 -18.56 0.97 10.90
N LYS A 49 -17.98 -0.19 10.56
CA LYS A 49 -16.97 -0.85 11.39
C LYS A 49 -15.63 -0.87 10.68
N VAL A 50 -14.57 -0.55 11.41
CA VAL A 50 -13.19 -0.65 10.93
C VAL A 50 -12.46 -1.70 11.76
N ILE A 51 -11.87 -2.68 11.08
CA ILE A 51 -11.05 -3.74 11.65
C ILE A 51 -9.59 -3.44 11.28
N MET A 52 -8.72 -3.31 12.27
CA MET A 52 -7.29 -3.10 12.10
C MET A 52 -6.53 -4.42 12.30
N LYS A 53 -5.65 -4.76 11.37
CA LYS A 53 -4.85 -6.00 11.39
C LYS A 53 -3.39 -5.75 11.03
N ALA A 54 -2.51 -6.61 11.52
CA ALA A 54 -1.11 -6.69 11.09
C ALA A 54 -0.87 -8.04 10.42
N THR A 55 -0.11 -8.07 9.33
CA THR A 55 0.23 -9.31 8.61
C THR A 55 1.66 -9.32 8.10
N GLY A 56 2.28 -10.50 8.07
CA GLY A 56 3.60 -10.72 7.47
C GLY A 56 4.76 -10.73 8.46
N ASN A 57 4.53 -10.33 9.71
CA ASN A 57 5.51 -10.43 10.80
C ASN A 57 4.77 -10.40 12.16
N VAL A 58 5.37 -11.02 13.18
CA VAL A 58 4.89 -11.05 14.58
C VAL A 58 5.29 -9.80 15.39
N VAL A 59 5.95 -8.82 14.76
CA VAL A 59 6.28 -7.54 15.40
C VAL A 59 4.98 -6.81 15.78
N PRO A 60 4.83 -6.35 17.03
CA PRO A 60 3.64 -5.62 17.45
C PRO A 60 3.46 -4.29 16.70
N VAL A 61 2.21 -4.00 16.34
CA VAL A 61 1.80 -2.80 15.61
C VAL A 61 0.82 -2.00 16.45
N GLU A 62 1.21 -0.80 16.88
CA GLU A 62 0.31 0.16 17.49
C GLU A 62 -0.56 0.81 16.42
N PHE A 63 -1.87 0.79 16.64
CA PHE A 63 -2.83 1.48 15.80
C PHE A 63 -3.43 2.68 16.53
N ALA A 64 -3.55 3.80 15.81
CA ALA A 64 -4.22 5.00 16.27
C ALA A 64 -5.20 5.49 15.21
N ILE A 65 -6.28 6.15 15.63
CA ILE A 65 -7.31 6.67 14.73
C ILE A 65 -7.58 8.15 14.95
N ARG A 66 -8.19 8.80 13.95
CA ARG A 66 -8.78 10.12 14.09
C ARG A 66 -10.08 10.20 13.32
N ARG A 67 -11.15 10.58 14.02
CA ARG A 67 -12.46 10.88 13.44
C ARG A 67 -12.55 12.37 13.13
N ALA A 68 -13.21 12.74 12.03
CA ALA A 68 -13.41 14.15 11.68
C ALA A 68 -14.18 14.94 12.76
N THR A 69 -15.07 14.26 13.49
CA THR A 69 -15.93 14.78 14.55
C THR A 69 -15.26 14.84 15.93
N ASP A 70 -14.03 14.30 16.06
CA ASP A 70 -13.32 14.34 17.34
C ASP A 70 -12.98 15.79 17.74
N PRO A 71 -13.40 16.26 18.94
CA PRO A 71 -13.07 17.60 19.40
C PRO A 71 -11.57 17.78 19.68
N ASP A 72 -10.86 16.69 19.99
CA ASP A 72 -9.40 16.65 20.09
C ASP A 72 -8.80 16.20 18.74
N ARG A 73 -7.95 17.04 18.16
CA ARG A 73 -7.31 16.81 16.85
C ARG A 73 -6.18 15.78 16.89
N ARG A 74 -5.72 15.38 18.08
CA ARG A 74 -4.69 14.35 18.25
C ARG A 74 -5.25 12.96 17.92
N MET A 75 -4.41 12.12 17.32
CA MET A 75 -4.72 10.71 17.10
C MET A 75 -4.97 10.01 18.43
N ASP A 76 -5.98 9.15 18.45
CA ASP A 76 -6.41 8.35 19.59
C ASP A 76 -5.86 6.93 19.45
N VAL A 77 -4.91 6.56 20.30
CA VAL A 77 -4.32 5.21 20.30
C VAL A 77 -5.39 4.19 20.69
N GLN A 78 -5.59 3.18 19.84
CA GLN A 78 -6.61 2.14 20.03
C GLN A 78 -6.02 0.84 20.61
N GLY A 79 -4.70 0.66 20.49
CA GLY A 79 -3.95 -0.46 21.07
C GLY A 79 -3.02 -1.13 20.08
N THR A 80 -2.58 -2.34 20.42
CA THR A 80 -1.53 -3.05 19.69
C THR A 80 -2.06 -4.36 19.08
N VAL A 81 -1.74 -4.58 17.81
CA VAL A 81 -2.06 -5.80 17.06
C VAL A 81 -0.80 -6.60 16.75
N VAL A 82 -0.89 -7.93 16.81
CA VAL A 82 0.18 -8.85 16.38
C VAL A 82 -0.39 -9.88 15.40
N ASP A 83 0.34 -10.18 14.33
CA ASP A 83 0.02 -11.30 13.45
C ASP A 83 0.19 -12.62 14.22
N SER A 84 -0.89 -13.33 14.48
CA SER A 84 -0.86 -14.64 15.14
C SER A 84 -0.49 -15.80 14.22
N GLY A 85 -0.30 -15.55 12.92
CA GLY A 85 -0.13 -16.57 11.90
C GLY A 85 -1.42 -17.32 11.58
N ARG A 86 -2.58 -16.81 12.00
CA ARG A 86 -3.89 -17.41 11.72
C ARG A 86 -4.10 -17.57 10.20
N GLY A 87 -4.29 -18.82 9.77
CA GLY A 87 -4.37 -19.20 8.34
C GLY A 87 -3.04 -19.67 7.73
N LYS A 88 -1.91 -19.52 8.43
CA LYS A 88 -0.58 -20.04 8.06
C LYS A 88 -0.08 -21.14 9.01
N VAL A 89 -0.45 -21.09 10.29
CA VAL A 89 -0.19 -22.15 11.28
C VAL A 89 -1.47 -22.87 11.65
N PHE A 90 -1.36 -24.10 12.19
CA PHE A 90 -2.52 -24.86 12.69
C PHE A 90 -3.34 -24.02 13.68
N GLY A 91 -4.68 -24.07 13.55
CA GLY A 91 -5.58 -23.15 14.25
C GLY A 91 -5.48 -23.17 15.79
N TRP A 92 -5.06 -24.30 16.38
CA TRP A 92 -4.83 -24.41 17.83
C TRP A 92 -3.58 -23.66 18.29
N ILE A 93 -2.53 -23.57 17.46
CA ILE A 93 -1.29 -22.82 17.72
C ILE A 93 -1.57 -21.32 17.63
N ALA A 94 -2.29 -20.89 16.58
CA ALA A 94 -2.72 -19.49 16.46
C ALA A 94 -3.57 -19.07 17.67
N LYS A 95 -4.48 -19.93 18.15
CA LYS A 95 -5.34 -19.63 19.31
C LYS A 95 -4.57 -19.56 20.63
N LEU A 96 -3.54 -20.40 20.85
CA LEU A 96 -2.66 -20.31 22.01
C LEU A 96 -1.81 -19.04 21.98
N ASN A 97 -1.21 -18.70 20.84
CA ASN A 97 -0.42 -17.48 20.69
C ASN A 97 -1.27 -16.24 20.95
N GLU A 98 -2.49 -16.18 20.39
CA GLU A 98 -3.41 -15.08 20.65
C GLU A 98 -3.81 -14.97 22.12
N THR A 99 -4.17 -16.10 22.76
CA THR A 99 -4.62 -16.09 24.15
C THR A 99 -3.50 -15.69 25.10
N ALA A 100 -2.26 -16.16 24.86
CA ALA A 100 -1.10 -15.79 25.66
C ALA A 100 -0.73 -14.31 25.48
N HIS A 101 -0.60 -13.83 24.23
CA HIS A 101 -0.25 -12.44 23.94
C HIS A 101 -1.33 -11.43 24.34
N SER A 102 -2.62 -11.77 24.20
CA SER A 102 -3.73 -10.91 24.64
C SER A 102 -3.85 -10.86 26.17
N ALA A 103 -3.67 -11.99 26.86
CA ALA A 103 -3.82 -12.04 28.32
C ALA A 103 -2.68 -11.34 29.08
N THR A 104 -1.44 -11.43 28.61
CA THR A 104 -0.26 -10.91 29.34
C THR A 104 0.25 -9.58 28.79
N LEU A 105 0.17 -9.35 27.47
CA LEU A 105 0.75 -8.17 26.81
C LEU A 105 -0.30 -7.25 26.17
N LYS A 106 -1.60 -7.60 26.22
CA LYS A 106 -2.68 -6.85 25.55
C LYS A 106 -2.47 -6.67 24.04
N HIS A 107 -1.73 -7.59 23.43
CA HIS A 107 -1.59 -7.66 21.98
C HIS A 107 -2.74 -8.51 21.42
N PHE A 108 -3.57 -7.90 20.58
CA PHE A 108 -4.75 -8.56 20.01
C PHE A 108 -4.47 -9.05 18.59
N PRO A 109 -5.17 -10.09 18.09
CA PRO A 109 -5.08 -10.49 16.68
C PRO A 109 -5.69 -9.46 15.72
N GLN A 110 -6.56 -8.58 16.22
CA GLN A 110 -7.16 -7.48 15.49
C GLN A 110 -7.72 -6.45 16.47
N LEU A 111 -7.95 -5.22 15.98
CA LEU A 111 -8.68 -4.18 16.69
C LEU A 111 -9.92 -3.74 15.90
N GLU A 112 -11.11 -3.78 16.50
CA GLU A 112 -12.36 -3.28 15.94
C GLU A 112 -12.76 -1.94 16.56
N VAL A 113 -13.15 -0.97 15.72
CA VAL A 113 -13.69 0.35 16.12
C VAL A 113 -14.91 0.72 15.27
N GLN A 114 -15.76 1.60 15.79
CA GLN A 114 -16.83 2.24 15.02
C GLN A 114 -16.31 3.49 14.31
N ALA A 115 -16.84 3.75 13.12
CA ALA A 115 -16.61 4.95 12.36
C ALA A 115 -17.94 5.61 11.95
N ASP A 116 -17.97 6.94 12.02
CA ASP A 116 -19.10 7.74 11.56
C ASP A 116 -19.17 7.68 10.03
N PRO A 117 -20.31 7.31 9.44
CA PRO A 117 -20.43 7.25 7.99
C PRO A 117 -20.32 8.64 7.37
N ASP A 118 -19.88 8.68 6.12
CA ASP A 118 -19.79 9.90 5.29
C ASP A 118 -18.85 10.98 5.83
N GLN A 119 -18.01 10.63 6.82
CA GLN A 119 -17.00 11.51 7.42
C GLN A 119 -15.59 10.97 7.19
N PRO A 120 -14.56 11.82 6.98
CA PRO A 120 -13.19 11.35 6.91
C PRO A 120 -12.77 10.60 8.18
N PHE A 121 -12.18 9.42 7.97
CA PHE A 121 -11.66 8.54 9.01
C PHE A 121 -10.20 8.21 8.72
N GLU A 122 -9.31 8.60 9.63
CA GLU A 122 -7.88 8.33 9.51
C GLU A 122 -7.46 7.19 10.43
N VAL A 123 -6.62 6.31 9.91
CA VAL A 123 -5.95 5.25 10.66
C VAL A 123 -4.45 5.33 10.45
N SER A 124 -3.70 5.25 11.53
CA SER A 124 -2.23 5.18 11.55
C SER A 124 -1.77 3.86 12.13
N GLY A 125 -0.71 3.29 11.57
CA GLY A 125 -0.01 2.12 12.09
C GLY A 125 1.47 2.44 12.34
N TYR A 126 1.97 2.02 13.50
CA TYR A 126 3.37 2.16 13.88
C TYR A 126 3.88 0.87 14.52
N ALA A 127 4.92 0.29 13.93
CA ALA A 127 5.58 -0.90 14.43
C ALA A 127 6.99 -0.54 14.91
N THR A 128 7.31 -0.90 16.14
CA THR A 128 8.67 -0.79 16.68
C THR A 128 9.01 -2.06 17.42
N GLY A 129 10.22 -2.58 17.21
CA GLY A 129 10.68 -3.80 17.87
C GLY A 129 12.19 -3.91 17.86
N GLU A 130 12.72 -4.69 18.81
CA GLU A 130 14.12 -5.09 18.77
C GLU A 130 14.24 -6.37 17.92
N SER A 131 14.88 -6.27 16.76
CA SER A 131 15.34 -7.44 16.02
C SER A 131 16.85 -7.56 16.15
N ILE A 132 17.37 -8.78 16.07
CA ILE A 132 18.77 -9.16 16.32
C ILE A 132 19.73 -8.11 15.70
N ASN A 133 20.27 -7.25 16.56
CA ASN A 133 21.26 -6.18 16.28
C ASN A 133 20.85 -4.96 15.44
N ARG A 134 19.58 -4.76 15.05
CA ARG A 134 19.08 -3.46 14.56
C ARG A 134 17.62 -3.27 14.98
N GLY A 135 17.34 -2.17 15.69
CA GLY A 135 15.97 -1.78 16.02
C GLY A 135 15.13 -1.70 14.74
N TYR A 136 14.07 -2.51 14.68
CA TYR A 136 13.12 -2.51 13.57
C TYR A 136 12.10 -1.40 13.81
N ARG A 137 11.96 -0.49 12.85
CA ARG A 137 10.96 0.58 12.88
C ARG A 137 10.20 0.57 11.57
N CYS A 138 8.89 0.64 11.67
CA CYS A 138 8.05 0.85 10.51
C CYS A 138 6.88 1.78 10.81
N GLY A 139 6.76 2.83 10.01
CA GLY A 139 5.82 3.92 10.24
C GLY A 139 6.36 5.03 11.16
N PRO A 140 5.49 5.94 11.63
CA PRO A 140 4.04 5.89 11.46
C PRO A 140 3.65 6.07 9.98
N ILE A 141 2.74 5.22 9.50
CA ILE A 141 2.10 5.35 8.18
C ILE A 141 0.60 5.47 8.40
N SER A 142 -0.08 6.36 7.66
CA SER A 142 -1.52 6.56 7.80
C SER A 142 -2.27 6.48 6.47
N THR A 143 -3.56 6.17 6.58
CA THR A 143 -4.52 6.17 5.48
C THR A 143 -5.80 6.88 5.94
N ILE A 144 -6.41 7.64 5.02
CA ILE A 144 -7.64 8.39 5.28
C ILE A 144 -8.67 7.96 4.24
N PHE A 145 -9.85 7.56 4.68
CA PHE A 145 -10.96 7.20 3.80
C PHE A 145 -12.30 7.63 4.38
N THR A 146 -13.35 7.59 3.57
CA THR A 146 -14.71 7.92 4.00
C THR A 146 -15.52 6.63 4.06
N PRO A 147 -15.84 6.12 5.27
CA PRO A 147 -16.63 4.92 5.42
C PRO A 147 -18.11 5.18 5.12
N GLU A 148 -18.80 4.19 4.58
CA GLU A 148 -20.23 4.23 4.29
C GLU A 148 -21.02 3.46 5.37
N LYS A 149 -22.27 3.87 5.55
CA LYS A 149 -23.19 3.31 6.54
C LYS A 149 -23.38 1.79 6.37
N GLY A 150 -23.25 1.04 7.47
CA GLY A 150 -23.46 -0.41 7.49
C GLY A 150 -22.35 -1.24 6.84
N LYS A 151 -21.25 -0.62 6.40
CA LYS A 151 -20.11 -1.31 5.80
C LYS A 151 -19.07 -1.74 6.84
N VAL A 152 -18.28 -2.74 6.43
CA VAL A 152 -17.14 -3.25 7.21
C VAL A 152 -15.86 -3.06 6.43
N TYR A 153 -14.90 -2.38 7.06
CA TYR A 153 -13.60 -2.08 6.50
C TYR A 153 -12.50 -2.85 7.21
N LEU A 154 -11.48 -3.25 6.46
CA LEU A 154 -10.23 -3.79 6.95
C LEU A 154 -9.10 -2.82 6.65
N VAL A 155 -8.45 -2.30 7.69
CA VAL A 155 -7.19 -1.57 7.59
C VAL A 155 -6.06 -2.51 7.99
N GLU A 156 -5.23 -2.91 7.04
CA GLU A 156 -4.21 -3.93 7.22
C GLU A 156 -2.81 -3.30 7.07
N LEU A 157 -2.00 -3.37 8.13
CA LEU A 157 -0.58 -3.11 8.05
C LEU A 157 0.13 -4.39 7.59
N GLN A 158 0.85 -4.30 6.48
CA GLN A 158 1.53 -5.42 5.83
C GLN A 158 3.03 -5.18 5.88
N PHE A 159 3.79 -6.13 6.42
CA PHE A 159 5.26 -6.09 6.39
C PHE A 159 5.77 -6.59 5.03
N VAL A 160 6.46 -5.73 4.26
CA VAL A 160 6.90 -6.01 2.89
C VAL A 160 8.32 -5.47 2.63
N GLY A 161 9.19 -6.27 1.99
CA GLY A 161 10.49 -5.81 1.48
C GLY A 161 11.45 -5.14 2.48
N GLY A 162 11.30 -5.39 3.80
CA GLY A 162 12.06 -4.72 4.86
C GLY A 162 11.41 -3.46 5.46
N GLY A 163 10.24 -3.06 4.96
CA GLY A 163 9.39 -2.00 5.51
C GLY A 163 7.95 -2.47 5.73
N CYS A 164 6.99 -1.56 5.67
CA CYS A 164 5.56 -1.86 5.82
C CYS A 164 4.68 -0.88 5.06
N GLU A 165 3.48 -1.34 4.76
CA GLU A 165 2.43 -0.59 4.07
C GLU A 165 1.13 -0.67 4.87
N LEU A 166 0.24 0.32 4.69
CA LEU A 166 -1.05 0.38 5.36
C LEU A 166 -2.14 0.54 4.31
N ASN A 167 -2.96 -0.48 4.17
CA ASN A 167 -3.98 -0.56 3.13
C ASN A 167 -5.38 -0.65 3.75
N ALA A 168 -6.37 0.01 3.14
CA ALA A 168 -7.77 -0.03 3.56
C ALA A 168 -8.62 -0.76 2.50
N TYR A 169 -9.45 -1.70 2.93
CA TYR A 169 -10.32 -2.51 2.09
C TYR A 169 -11.75 -2.50 2.60
N ASP A 170 -12.74 -2.42 1.72
CA ASP A 170 -14.12 -2.80 1.98
C ASP A 170 -14.19 -4.33 1.94
N ILE A 171 -14.60 -4.91 3.06
CA ILE A 171 -14.75 -6.35 3.28
C ILE A 171 -16.18 -6.69 3.72
N THR A 172 -17.14 -5.84 3.35
CA THR A 172 -18.57 -6.02 3.67
C THR A 172 -19.10 -7.34 3.12
N GLN A 173 -18.66 -7.70 1.91
CA GLN A 173 -18.88 -9.04 1.37
C GLN A 173 -17.79 -10.00 1.85
N PRO A 174 -18.15 -11.15 2.45
CA PRO A 174 -17.16 -12.16 2.83
C PRO A 174 -16.32 -12.59 1.63
N GLN A 175 -14.99 -12.70 1.82
CA GLN A 175 -13.99 -13.08 0.81
C GLN A 175 -13.66 -12.03 -0.25
N GLU A 176 -14.36 -10.90 -0.30
CA GLU A 176 -13.96 -9.77 -1.12
C GLU A 176 -13.05 -8.83 -0.32
N ARG A 177 -11.99 -8.34 -0.96
CA ARG A 177 -11.12 -7.27 -0.44
C ARG A 177 -11.06 -6.17 -1.48
N ILE A 178 -12.06 -5.30 -1.47
CA ILE A 178 -12.15 -4.21 -2.45
C ILE A 178 -11.36 -3.03 -1.90
N PRO A 179 -10.28 -2.55 -2.55
CA PRO A 179 -9.52 -1.40 -2.05
C PRO A 179 -10.43 -0.17 -1.90
N VAL A 180 -10.39 0.48 -0.73
CA VAL A 180 -11.11 1.74 -0.53
C VAL A 180 -10.24 2.88 -1.04
N VAL A 181 -10.82 3.70 -1.91
CA VAL A 181 -10.16 4.93 -2.34
C VAL A 181 -10.14 5.88 -1.15
N GLY A 182 -9.01 5.91 -0.45
CA GLY A 182 -8.72 6.98 0.47
C GLY A 182 -8.38 8.26 -0.29
N SER A 183 -8.65 9.42 0.31
CA SER A 183 -7.97 10.68 -0.06
C SER A 183 -6.49 10.61 0.39
N ALA A 184 -5.82 9.52 0.04
CA ALA A 184 -4.38 9.46 -0.04
C ALA A 184 -3.99 10.31 -1.26
N GLN A 185 -3.96 11.62 -1.06
CA GLN A 185 -2.99 12.49 -1.69
C GLN A 185 -1.65 11.75 -1.63
N ASN A 186 -1.24 11.15 -2.75
CA ASN A 186 0.05 10.51 -2.97
C ASN A 186 0.52 9.38 -2.01
N GLY A 187 -0.19 9.00 -0.94
CA GLY A 187 0.36 8.16 0.13
C GLY A 187 0.97 6.81 -0.29
N GLY A 188 0.38 6.11 -1.27
CA GLY A 188 0.94 4.84 -1.78
C GLY A 188 2.13 4.99 -2.74
N PHE A 189 2.27 6.17 -3.38
CA PHE A 189 3.24 6.44 -4.45
C PHE A 189 4.19 7.62 -4.13
N ALA A 190 4.12 8.22 -2.94
CA ALA A 190 4.91 9.39 -2.56
C ALA A 190 6.42 9.14 -2.64
N ASN A 191 6.84 7.90 -2.37
CA ASN A 191 8.22 7.43 -2.50
C ASN A 191 8.35 6.33 -3.57
N ALA A 192 7.39 6.26 -4.51
CA ALA A 192 7.47 5.27 -5.56
C ALA A 192 8.65 5.57 -6.49
N VAL A 193 9.33 4.50 -6.90
CA VAL A 193 10.33 4.54 -7.96
C VAL A 193 9.78 3.68 -9.09
N PRO A 194 9.63 4.20 -10.31
CA PRO A 194 10.10 5.49 -10.81
C PRO A 194 9.21 6.70 -10.45
N GLY A 195 8.04 6.48 -9.85
CA GLY A 195 7.22 7.53 -9.26
C GLY A 195 6.02 7.94 -10.09
N CYS A 196 5.53 9.15 -9.87
CA CYS A 196 4.38 9.72 -10.57
C CYS A 196 4.82 10.81 -11.54
N LYS A 197 4.23 10.83 -12.73
CA LYS A 197 4.32 11.94 -13.67
C LYS A 197 2.93 12.44 -14.02
N SER A 198 2.81 13.73 -14.32
CA SER A 198 1.52 14.36 -14.63
C SER A 198 1.63 15.23 -15.88
N ALA A 199 0.57 15.28 -16.66
CA ALA A 199 0.44 16.16 -17.81
C ALA A 199 -0.97 16.78 -17.82
N THR A 200 -1.08 18.00 -18.34
CA THR A 200 -2.37 18.66 -18.55
C THR A 200 -2.55 18.89 -20.04
N ALA A 201 -3.69 18.45 -20.58
CA ALA A 201 -4.09 18.65 -21.97
C ALA A 201 -5.48 19.28 -22.05
N SER A 202 -5.81 19.92 -23.16
CA SER A 202 -7.18 20.41 -23.40
C SER A 202 -7.99 19.32 -24.12
N VAL A 203 -9.12 18.91 -23.54
CA VAL A 203 -10.10 18.00 -24.15
C VAL A 203 -11.44 18.72 -24.16
N ASN A 204 -12.06 18.87 -25.33
CA ASN A 204 -13.32 19.63 -25.49
C ASN A 204 -13.24 21.06 -24.89
N ASN A 205 -12.12 21.75 -25.07
CA ASN A 205 -11.83 23.08 -24.50
C ASN A 205 -11.82 23.14 -22.95
N GLN A 206 -11.72 22.01 -22.28
CA GLN A 206 -11.55 21.93 -20.83
C GLN A 206 -10.17 21.39 -20.49
N PRO A 207 -9.47 21.96 -19.50
CA PRO A 207 -8.21 21.41 -19.02
C PRO A 207 -8.46 20.06 -18.34
N VAL A 208 -7.68 19.07 -18.74
CA VAL A 208 -7.70 17.72 -18.18
C VAL A 208 -6.31 17.38 -17.69
N THR A 209 -6.16 17.20 -16.38
CA THR A 209 -4.91 16.77 -15.76
C THR A 209 -4.92 15.26 -15.59
N THR A 210 -3.93 14.61 -16.20
CA THR A 210 -3.70 13.17 -16.07
C THR A 210 -2.46 12.93 -15.24
N GLN A 211 -2.54 12.05 -14.24
CA GLN A 211 -1.38 11.57 -13.48
C GLN A 211 -1.24 10.06 -13.68
N PHE A 212 -0.02 9.62 -13.95
CA PHE A 212 0.34 8.22 -14.09
C PHE A 212 1.46 7.90 -13.09
N CYS A 213 1.25 6.88 -12.26
CA CYS A 213 2.18 6.47 -11.22
C CYS A 213 2.60 5.02 -11.40
N ILE A 214 3.89 4.75 -11.24
CA ILE A 214 4.48 3.41 -11.22
C ILE A 214 5.29 3.27 -9.94
N LYS A 215 5.06 2.18 -9.22
CA LYS A 215 5.81 1.78 -8.04
C LYS A 215 6.36 0.39 -8.24
N SER A 216 7.65 0.33 -8.53
CA SER A 216 8.38 -0.94 -8.63
C SER A 216 8.54 -1.51 -7.23
N ILE A 217 8.30 -2.82 -7.10
CA ILE A 217 8.46 -3.53 -5.83
C ILE A 217 9.41 -4.68 -6.08
N MET A 218 10.46 -4.78 -5.27
CA MET A 218 11.46 -5.83 -5.43
C MET A 218 10.81 -7.21 -5.28
N LEU A 219 10.98 -8.07 -6.30
CA LEU A 219 10.42 -9.43 -6.38
C LEU A 219 8.89 -9.51 -6.34
N GLN A 220 8.19 -8.42 -6.63
CA GLN A 220 6.73 -8.39 -6.76
C GLN A 220 6.32 -7.61 -8.02
N PRO A 221 5.11 -7.85 -8.55
CA PRO A 221 4.57 -7.01 -9.61
C PRO A 221 4.59 -5.53 -9.23
N SER A 222 5.00 -4.67 -10.16
CA SER A 222 4.94 -3.22 -9.93
C SER A 222 3.48 -2.80 -9.80
N GLN A 223 3.22 -1.81 -8.95
CA GLN A 223 1.89 -1.22 -8.80
C GLN A 223 1.74 -0.01 -9.72
N TYR A 224 0.53 0.16 -10.24
CA TYR A 224 0.19 1.22 -11.18
C TYR A 224 -1.06 1.96 -10.71
N ARG A 225 -1.07 3.27 -10.94
CA ARG A 225 -2.25 4.12 -10.74
C ARG A 225 -2.32 5.17 -11.82
N VAL A 226 -3.52 5.37 -12.37
CA VAL A 226 -3.80 6.44 -13.31
C VAL A 226 -5.01 7.22 -12.82
N SER A 227 -4.90 8.55 -12.80
CA SER A 227 -6.01 9.45 -12.50
C SER A 227 -6.17 10.51 -13.58
N VAL A 228 -7.42 10.95 -13.76
CA VAL A 228 -7.84 12.04 -14.65
C VAL A 228 -8.70 12.99 -13.83
N ASN A 229 -8.31 14.26 -13.72
CA ASN A 229 -9.01 15.29 -12.92
C ASN A 229 -9.40 14.79 -11.52
N ASP A 230 -8.43 14.19 -10.80
CA ASP A 230 -8.58 13.59 -9.47
C ASP A 230 -9.41 12.29 -9.39
N GLN A 231 -9.99 11.82 -10.49
CA GLN A 231 -10.67 10.53 -10.55
C GLN A 231 -9.69 9.42 -10.93
N THR A 232 -9.52 8.41 -10.09
CA THR A 232 -8.76 7.19 -10.44
C THR A 232 -9.46 6.44 -11.57
N VAL A 233 -8.78 6.32 -12.71
CA VAL A 233 -9.26 5.60 -13.89
C VAL A 233 -8.68 4.20 -14.02
N PHE A 234 -7.52 3.96 -13.40
CA PHE A 234 -6.91 2.64 -13.34
C PHE A 234 -6.13 2.47 -12.03
N SER A 235 -6.20 1.26 -11.47
CA SER A 235 -5.32 0.79 -10.41
C SER A 235 -5.13 -0.72 -10.59
N GLY A 236 -3.88 -1.17 -10.60
CA GLY A 236 -3.55 -2.57 -10.88
C GLY A 236 -2.06 -2.85 -10.79
N THR A 237 -1.64 -4.02 -11.28
CA THR A 237 -0.24 -4.44 -11.32
C THR A 237 0.17 -4.85 -12.73
N ASP A 238 1.47 -5.09 -12.95
CA ASP A 238 2.00 -5.68 -14.19
C ASP A 238 1.99 -7.23 -14.18
N TYR A 239 1.28 -7.86 -13.24
CA TYR A 239 1.00 -9.30 -13.32
C TYR A 239 0.17 -9.63 -14.56
N GLU A 240 -0.72 -8.70 -14.93
CA GLU A 240 -1.41 -8.66 -16.21
C GLU A 240 -0.89 -7.46 -17.00
N ARG A 241 -1.08 -7.49 -18.33
CA ARG A 241 -0.72 -6.34 -19.17
C ARG A 241 -1.42 -5.08 -18.65
N VAL A 242 -0.65 -4.03 -18.38
CA VAL A 242 -1.18 -2.73 -17.97
C VAL A 242 -1.91 -2.11 -19.16
N ALA A 243 -3.21 -2.37 -19.24
CA ALA A 243 -4.12 -1.83 -20.23
C ALA A 243 -5.48 -1.59 -19.58
N PHE A 244 -6.13 -0.48 -19.92
CA PHE A 244 -7.39 -0.13 -19.30
C PHE A 244 -8.32 0.63 -20.23
N VAL A 245 -9.62 0.47 -19.98
CA VAL A 245 -10.70 1.20 -20.59
C VAL A 245 -11.68 1.59 -19.49
N LYS A 246 -11.98 2.88 -19.35
CA LYS A 246 -12.95 3.38 -18.39
C LYS A 246 -13.64 4.62 -18.91
N THR A 247 -14.95 4.75 -18.69
CA THR A 247 -15.68 5.96 -19.03
C THR A 247 -15.67 6.93 -17.85
N VAL A 248 -15.30 8.18 -18.10
CA VAL A 248 -15.40 9.31 -17.16
C VAL A 248 -16.20 10.44 -17.80
N LYS A 249 -16.41 11.56 -17.08
CA LYS A 249 -17.19 12.70 -17.56
C LYS A 249 -16.62 13.30 -18.86
N GLU A 250 -15.30 13.28 -19.00
CA GLU A 250 -14.53 13.80 -20.12
C GLU A 250 -14.57 12.88 -21.36
N GLY A 251 -14.98 11.62 -21.20
CA GLY A 251 -15.12 10.65 -22.29
C GLY A 251 -14.61 9.25 -21.94
N ALA A 252 -14.51 8.39 -22.95
CA ALA A 252 -13.88 7.09 -22.81
C ALA A 252 -12.35 7.26 -22.68
N VAL A 253 -11.82 6.86 -21.53
CA VAL A 253 -10.40 6.84 -21.22
C VAL A 253 -9.86 5.47 -21.60
N THR A 254 -8.82 5.45 -22.42
CA THR A 254 -8.05 4.24 -22.72
C THR A 254 -6.58 4.49 -22.45
N GLY A 255 -5.85 3.45 -22.10
CA GLY A 255 -4.43 3.62 -21.86
C GLY A 255 -3.75 2.34 -21.49
N GLY A 256 -2.44 2.44 -21.29
CA GLY A 256 -1.63 1.31 -20.89
C GLY A 256 -0.18 1.70 -20.74
N CYS A 257 0.63 0.71 -20.39
CA CYS A 257 2.06 0.90 -20.27
C CYS A 257 2.84 -0.33 -20.74
N ASN A 258 3.75 -0.12 -21.68
CA ASN A 258 4.58 -1.17 -22.25
C ASN A 258 5.98 -1.17 -21.62
N GLU A 259 6.57 -2.35 -21.47
CA GLU A 259 7.99 -2.54 -21.22
C GLU A 259 8.83 -1.97 -22.37
N MET A 260 9.90 -1.26 -22.03
CA MET A 260 10.97 -0.91 -22.96
C MET A 260 12.17 -1.80 -22.66
N ILE A 261 12.49 -2.66 -23.62
CA ILE A 261 13.52 -3.68 -23.49
C ILE A 261 14.77 -3.24 -24.25
N GLU A 262 15.92 -3.33 -23.60
CA GLU A 262 17.22 -3.33 -24.25
C GLU A 262 17.75 -4.76 -24.29
N ALA A 263 18.07 -5.24 -25.49
CA ALA A 263 18.76 -6.51 -25.65
C ALA A 263 20.25 -6.27 -25.38
N GLN A 264 20.80 -6.93 -24.35
CA GLN A 264 22.20 -6.80 -23.98
C GLN A 264 22.98 -8.10 -24.20
N ALA A 265 24.26 -8.00 -24.57
CA ALA A 265 25.15 -9.14 -24.62
C ALA A 265 25.46 -9.65 -23.20
N GLY A 266 25.19 -10.92 -22.92
CA GLY A 266 25.28 -11.51 -21.58
C GLY A 266 26.67 -11.44 -20.94
N THR A 267 27.72 -11.29 -21.74
CA THR A 267 29.10 -11.18 -21.26
C THR A 267 29.54 -9.75 -20.92
N THR A 268 28.91 -8.73 -21.51
CA THR A 268 29.38 -7.34 -21.39
C THR A 268 28.31 -6.37 -20.91
N GLN A 269 27.05 -6.79 -20.84
CA GLN A 269 25.90 -5.95 -20.48
C GLN A 269 25.80 -4.68 -21.35
N LYS A 270 26.25 -4.77 -22.60
CA LYS A 270 26.14 -3.71 -23.62
C LYS A 270 25.09 -4.11 -24.65
N PRO A 271 24.44 -3.14 -25.33
CA PRO A 271 23.48 -3.42 -26.40
C PRO A 271 24.03 -4.44 -27.40
N VAL A 272 23.29 -5.46 -27.82
CA VAL A 272 23.78 -6.47 -28.79
C VAL A 272 23.88 -5.88 -30.20
N ALA A 273 24.75 -6.43 -31.07
CA ALA A 273 24.73 -6.06 -32.48
C ALA A 273 23.39 -6.51 -33.12
N PHE A 274 22.76 -5.63 -33.88
CA PHE A 274 21.43 -5.85 -34.45
C PHE A 274 21.33 -7.16 -35.24
N LYS A 275 22.38 -7.48 -36.01
CA LYS A 275 22.50 -8.72 -36.80
C LYS A 275 22.50 -10.01 -35.99
N ASP A 276 22.81 -9.95 -34.69
CA ASP A 276 22.86 -11.11 -33.81
C ASP A 276 21.49 -11.40 -33.17
N LEU A 277 20.48 -10.56 -33.44
CA LEU A 277 19.10 -10.78 -33.02
C LEU A 277 18.34 -11.69 -33.99
N PRO A 278 17.47 -12.59 -33.48
CA PRO A 278 16.59 -13.41 -34.32
C PRO A 278 15.65 -12.55 -35.18
N ALA A 279 15.47 -12.94 -36.45
CA ALA A 279 14.65 -12.18 -37.41
C ALA A 279 13.19 -12.02 -36.94
N ASP A 280 12.61 -13.08 -36.35
CA ASP A 280 11.25 -13.05 -35.81
C ASP A 280 11.11 -12.05 -34.64
N LEU A 281 12.16 -11.91 -33.82
CA LEU A 281 12.20 -10.93 -32.74
C LEU A 281 12.27 -9.51 -33.30
N VAL A 282 13.16 -9.29 -34.28
CA VAL A 282 13.31 -8.00 -34.96
C VAL A 282 11.99 -7.56 -35.60
N ALA A 283 11.35 -8.46 -36.34
CA ALA A 283 10.11 -8.17 -37.04
C ALA A 283 8.94 -7.94 -36.08
N GLY A 284 8.75 -8.83 -35.10
CA GLY A 284 7.60 -8.75 -34.18
C GLY A 284 7.73 -7.65 -33.13
N CYS A 285 8.95 -7.21 -32.81
CA CYS A 285 9.20 -6.13 -31.85
C CYS A 285 9.65 -4.82 -32.50
N HIS A 286 9.61 -4.73 -33.83
CA HIS A 286 9.97 -3.55 -34.61
C HIS A 286 11.35 -2.96 -34.22
N ILE A 287 12.33 -3.83 -33.99
CA ILE A 287 13.66 -3.42 -33.51
C ILE A 287 14.40 -2.72 -34.63
N THR A 288 15.06 -1.61 -34.31
CA THR A 288 15.91 -0.83 -35.22
C THR A 288 17.37 -0.88 -34.78
N ALA A 289 18.27 -0.62 -35.72
CA ALA A 289 19.69 -0.45 -35.44
C ALA A 289 20.03 1.03 -35.24
N ASP A 290 20.97 1.34 -34.36
CA ASP A 290 21.62 2.65 -34.31
C ASP A 290 22.68 2.81 -35.41
N ALA A 291 23.39 3.96 -35.41
CA ALA A 291 24.41 4.27 -36.40
C ALA A 291 25.60 3.30 -36.36
N GLU A 292 25.84 2.67 -35.22
CA GLU A 292 26.90 1.70 -34.95
C GLU A 292 26.46 0.25 -35.23
N GLY A 293 25.21 0.04 -35.68
CA GLY A 293 24.67 -1.27 -36.00
C GLY A 293 24.27 -2.09 -34.75
N ARG A 294 24.06 -1.45 -33.60
CA ARG A 294 23.58 -2.07 -32.36
C ARG A 294 22.06 -1.96 -32.29
N ALA A 295 21.43 -2.94 -31.64
CA ALA A 295 20.00 -2.91 -31.44
C ALA A 295 19.61 -1.77 -30.49
N GLN A 296 18.65 -0.95 -30.90
CA GLN A 296 18.06 0.09 -30.05
C GLN A 296 17.05 -0.53 -29.07
N PRO A 297 16.78 0.13 -27.93
CA PRO A 297 15.69 -0.26 -27.04
C PRO A 297 14.35 -0.23 -27.78
N PHE A 298 13.53 -1.25 -27.55
CA PHE A 298 12.26 -1.44 -28.25
C PHE A 298 11.11 -1.68 -27.28
N SER A 299 9.88 -1.43 -27.72
CA SER A 299 8.69 -1.65 -26.89
C SER A 299 8.24 -3.10 -26.99
N LYS A 300 8.01 -3.76 -25.84
CA LYS A 300 7.30 -5.04 -25.79
C LYS A 300 5.80 -4.79 -25.76
N ASP A 301 5.28 -4.37 -26.90
CA ASP A 301 3.84 -4.21 -27.13
C ASP A 301 3.13 -5.57 -27.33
N GLU A 302 1.84 -5.56 -27.67
CA GLU A 302 1.06 -6.79 -27.81
C GLU A 302 1.56 -7.70 -28.94
N ALA A 303 2.09 -7.11 -30.03
CA ALA A 303 2.61 -7.88 -31.15
C ALA A 303 3.96 -8.51 -30.78
N CYS A 304 4.84 -7.74 -30.16
CA CYS A 304 6.12 -8.20 -29.67
C CYS A 304 5.96 -9.32 -28.62
N ASP A 305 5.07 -9.14 -27.64
CA ASP A 305 4.86 -10.07 -26.53
C ASP A 305 4.51 -11.49 -26.99
N LYS A 306 3.72 -11.61 -28.08
CA LYS A 306 3.34 -12.90 -28.68
C LYS A 306 4.51 -13.70 -29.22
N VAL A 307 5.58 -13.04 -29.68
CA VAL A 307 6.75 -13.70 -30.28
C VAL A 307 7.97 -13.70 -29.37
N PHE A 308 8.02 -12.79 -28.39
CA PHE A 308 9.21 -12.43 -27.62
C PHE A 308 9.92 -13.64 -27.01
N TYR A 309 9.22 -14.41 -26.17
CA TYR A 309 9.84 -15.54 -25.46
C TYR A 309 10.30 -16.64 -26.41
N LYS A 310 9.48 -16.98 -27.42
CA LYS A 310 9.82 -17.99 -28.42
C LYS A 310 11.05 -17.58 -29.23
N ALA A 311 11.10 -16.32 -29.68
CA ALA A 311 12.19 -15.81 -30.47
C ALA A 311 13.48 -15.64 -29.66
N MET A 312 13.38 -15.37 -28.35
CA MET A 312 14.54 -15.28 -27.45
C MET A 312 15.19 -16.63 -27.10
N MET A 313 14.44 -17.74 -27.13
CA MET A 313 14.94 -19.08 -26.74
C MET A 313 16.29 -19.48 -27.36
N PRO A 314 16.54 -19.31 -28.68
CA PRO A 314 17.80 -19.72 -29.32
C PRO A 314 19.02 -18.88 -28.89
N VAL A 315 18.80 -17.69 -28.33
CA VAL A 315 19.84 -16.74 -27.94
C VAL A 315 19.96 -16.57 -26.42
N LEU A 316 19.23 -17.37 -25.64
CA LEU A 316 19.33 -17.39 -24.18
C LEU A 316 20.78 -17.59 -23.73
N GLY A 317 21.21 -16.79 -22.75
CA GLY A 317 22.58 -16.77 -22.22
C GLY A 317 23.58 -15.95 -23.03
N LYS A 318 23.33 -15.70 -24.33
CA LYS A 318 24.11 -14.76 -25.16
C LYS A 318 23.48 -13.37 -25.18
N VAL A 319 22.16 -13.33 -25.23
CA VAL A 319 21.36 -12.09 -25.17
C VAL A 319 20.52 -12.13 -23.90
N VAL A 320 20.61 -11.06 -23.11
CA VAL A 320 19.85 -10.84 -21.89
C VAL A 320 18.91 -9.66 -22.17
N PRO A 321 17.59 -9.85 -22.12
CA PRO A 321 16.66 -8.74 -22.19
C PRO A 321 16.65 -8.00 -20.86
N VAL A 322 16.86 -6.69 -20.89
CA VAL A 322 16.85 -5.82 -19.72
C VAL A 322 15.74 -4.79 -19.90
N GLU A 323 14.81 -4.73 -18.95
CA GLU A 323 13.84 -3.65 -18.91
C GLU A 323 14.54 -2.36 -18.45
N VAL A 324 14.57 -1.36 -19.33
CA VAL A 324 15.25 -0.08 -19.08
C VAL A 324 14.27 1.06 -18.80
N ALA A 325 13.00 0.88 -19.15
CA ALA A 325 11.94 1.84 -18.87
C ALA A 325 10.55 1.22 -19.10
N ARG A 326 9.54 1.98 -18.73
CA ARG A 326 8.14 1.82 -19.12
C ARG A 326 7.69 3.00 -19.99
N GLN A 327 7.04 2.73 -21.11
CA GLN A 327 6.41 3.75 -21.96
C GLN A 327 4.90 3.72 -21.73
N CYS A 328 4.36 4.76 -21.10
CA CYS A 328 2.95 4.82 -20.72
C CYS A 328 2.18 5.87 -21.52
N VAL A 329 0.95 5.54 -21.91
CA VAL A 329 0.07 6.42 -22.68
C VAL A 329 -1.35 6.40 -22.12
N VAL A 330 -1.99 7.56 -22.09
CA VAL A 330 -3.42 7.73 -21.78
C VAL A 330 -4.08 8.55 -22.87
N ARG A 331 -5.26 8.10 -23.31
CA ARG A 331 -6.10 8.73 -24.31
C ARG A 331 -7.49 8.97 -23.77
N ILE A 332 -8.12 10.07 -24.18
CA ILE A 332 -9.52 10.38 -23.88
C ILE A 332 -10.22 10.67 -25.20
N GLY A 333 -11.26 9.92 -25.53
CA GLY A 333 -11.97 10.07 -26.80
C GLY A 333 -11.07 9.88 -28.03
N GLY A 334 -9.98 9.10 -27.89
CA GLY A 334 -8.97 8.88 -28.93
C GLY A 334 -7.82 9.90 -28.97
N GLN A 335 -7.94 11.04 -28.30
CA GLN A 335 -6.87 12.04 -28.19
C GLN A 335 -5.87 11.63 -27.11
N THR A 336 -4.56 11.64 -27.39
CA THR A 336 -3.52 11.46 -26.37
C THR A 336 -3.48 12.66 -25.43
N VAL A 337 -3.65 12.39 -24.13
CA VAL A 337 -3.63 13.40 -23.06
C VAL A 337 -2.44 13.23 -22.11
N PHE A 338 -1.79 12.08 -22.14
CA PHE A 338 -0.57 11.78 -21.41
C PHE A 338 0.26 10.78 -22.22
N GLU A 339 1.54 11.07 -22.36
CA GLU A 339 2.53 10.15 -22.92
C GLU A 339 3.87 10.44 -22.26
N ASP A 340 4.44 9.46 -21.56
CA ASP A 340 5.71 9.66 -20.87
C ASP A 340 6.46 8.33 -20.68
N ARG A 341 7.79 8.46 -20.51
CA ARG A 341 8.74 7.37 -20.27
C ARG A 341 9.21 7.38 -18.83
N PHE A 342 9.04 6.25 -18.14
CA PHE A 342 9.51 6.04 -16.77
C PHE A 342 10.74 5.14 -16.78
N SER A 343 11.93 5.71 -16.56
CA SER A 343 13.19 4.95 -16.50
C SER A 343 13.40 4.32 -15.12
N PHE A 344 13.98 3.11 -15.08
CA PHE A 344 14.39 2.43 -13.85
C PHE A 344 15.90 2.45 -13.67
#